data_AF-A0A1G8LXU6-F1
#
_entry.id   AF-A0A1G8LXU6-F1
#
_cell.length_a   1.000
_cell.length_b   1.000
_cell.length_c   1.000
_cell.angle_alpha   90.00
_cell.angle_beta   90.00
_cell.angle_gamma   90.00
#
_symmetry.space_group_name_H-M   'P 1'
#
loop_
_entity.id
_entity.type
_entity.pdbx_description
1 polymer ?
#
loop_
_entity_poly.entity_id
_entity_poly.type
_entity_poly.pdbx_seq_one_letter_code
_entity_poly.pdbx_strand_id
1 'polypeptide(L)'
;MDPTIGGAAHLFQQRVEKIADLRVTVVGDEIFAVRIDGASGLDWRRHYPELSYGIIEAPPALAGSILSYLDYFGLIFGAFDFALTRDGE
;
A
#
# COMPACT_ATOMS: atom_id res chain seq x y z
N MET A 1 -23.10 11.81 16.39
CA MET A 1 -22.20 11.84 15.22
C MET A 1 -21.92 13.28 14.87
N ASP A 2 -20.69 13.60 14.46
CA ASP A 2 -20.35 14.94 13.96
C ASP A 2 -21.17 15.24 12.69
N PRO A 3 -21.96 16.32 12.63
CA PRO A 3 -22.79 16.64 11.47
C PRO A 3 -21.97 16.91 10.20
N THR A 4 -20.68 17.23 10.31
CA THR A 4 -19.80 17.52 9.17
C THR A 4 -19.48 16.29 8.31
N ILE A 5 -19.66 15.08 8.85
CA ILE A 5 -19.43 13.80 8.16
C ILE A 5 -20.72 13.10 7.72
N GLY A 6 -21.87 13.78 7.78
CA GLY A 6 -23.17 13.18 7.44
C GLY A 6 -23.51 13.19 5.94
N GLY A 7 -22.74 13.88 5.11
CA GLY A 7 -23.07 14.12 3.71
C GLY A 7 -22.67 13.01 2.73
N ALA A 8 -21.83 12.06 3.15
CA ALA A 8 -21.34 10.97 2.30
C ALA A 8 -20.90 9.76 3.14
N ALA A 9 -20.63 8.63 2.48
CA ALA A 9 -19.98 7.49 3.13
C ALA A 9 -18.51 7.82 3.44
N HIS A 10 -18.04 7.38 4.61
CA HIS A 10 -16.66 7.54 5.06
C HIS A 10 -16.08 6.19 5.49
N LEU A 11 -14.86 5.90 5.04
CA LEU A 11 -14.10 4.74 5.50
C LEU A 11 -13.07 5.19 6.54
N PHE A 12 -13.35 4.94 7.81
CA PHE A 12 -12.39 5.16 8.88
C PHE A 12 -11.51 3.92 9.04
N GLN A 13 -10.20 4.12 9.14
CA GLN A 13 -9.21 3.06 9.29
C GLN A 13 -8.36 3.32 10.53
N GLN A 14 -7.82 2.25 11.12
CA GLN A 14 -6.77 2.38 12.12
C GLN A 14 -5.57 3.12 11.50
N ARG A 15 -5.05 4.11 12.21
CA ARG A 15 -3.81 4.79 11.81
C ARG A 15 -2.61 3.87 12.10
N VAL A 16 -1.87 3.50 11.06
CA VAL A 16 -0.66 2.68 11.17
C VAL A 16 0.55 3.58 11.42
N GLU A 17 1.35 3.26 12.44
CA GLU A 17 2.66 3.87 12.69
C GLU A 17 3.72 3.27 11.75
N LYS A 18 3.66 3.66 10.50
CA LYS A 18 4.54 3.16 9.44
C LYS A 18 5.91 3.84 9.47
N ILE A 19 6.94 3.10 9.10
CA ILE A 19 8.29 3.59 8.83
C ILE A 19 8.54 3.83 7.33
N ALA A 20 7.70 3.26 6.47
CA ALA A 20 7.73 3.42 5.01
C ALA A 20 6.38 3.00 4.40
N ASP A 21 6.20 3.32 3.12
CA ASP A 21 5.13 2.77 2.29
C ASP A 21 5.72 1.78 1.28
N LEU A 22 4.93 0.79 0.88
CA LEU A 22 5.28 -0.12 -0.21
C LEU A 22 4.28 0.05 -1.35
N ARG A 23 4.79 0.22 -2.56
CA ARG A 23 4.02 0.13 -3.80
C ARG A 23 4.34 -1.21 -4.45
N VAL A 24 3.35 -2.10 -4.54
CA VAL A 24 3.50 -3.40 -5.20
C VAL A 24 2.65 -3.43 -6.46
N THR A 25 3.29 -3.65 -7.60
CA THR A 25 2.63 -3.77 -8.90
C THR A 25 2.72 -5.21 -9.37
N VAL A 26 1.64 -5.74 -9.92
CA VAL A 26 1.61 -7.10 -10.48
C VAL A 26 1.17 -7.04 -11.93
N VAL A 27 1.87 -7.78 -12.79
CA VAL A 27 1.55 -7.95 -14.21
C VAL A 27 1.59 -9.44 -14.53
N GLY A 28 0.43 -10.06 -14.78
CA GLY A 28 0.35 -11.52 -14.85
C GLY A 28 0.68 -12.13 -13.49
N ASP A 29 1.75 -12.91 -13.42
CA ASP A 29 2.30 -13.53 -12.22
C ASP A 29 3.58 -12.84 -11.69
N GLU A 30 4.06 -11.81 -12.39
CA GLU A 30 5.26 -11.07 -12.00
C GLU A 30 4.93 -9.95 -11.00
N ILE A 31 5.67 -9.92 -9.88
CA ILE A 31 5.49 -8.97 -8.79
C ILE A 31 6.68 -8.02 -8.70
N PHE A 32 6.39 -6.72 -8.70
CA PHE A 32 7.35 -5.63 -8.59
C PHE A 32 7.06 -4.82 -7.32
N ALA A 33 7.93 -4.92 -6.32
CA ALA A 33 7.76 -4.20 -5.06
C ALA A 33 8.79 -3.07 -4.91
N VAL A 34 8.28 -1.89 -4.53
CA VAL A 34 9.09 -0.69 -4.27
C VAL A 34 8.77 -0.18 -2.88
N ARG A 35 9.82 -0.04 -2.06
CA ARG A 35 9.77 0.70 -0.81
C ARG A 35 9.89 2.21 -1.10
N ILE A 36 9.05 2.98 -0.42
CA ILE A 36 8.94 4.43 -0.51
C ILE A 36 9.25 5.01 0.87
N ASP A 37 10.30 5.82 0.96
CA ASP A 37 10.75 6.48 2.17
C ASP A 37 10.62 8.01 2.04
N GLY A 38 10.62 8.71 3.18
CA GLY A 38 10.71 10.18 3.22
C GLY A 38 9.38 10.93 3.26
N ALA A 39 8.23 10.24 3.24
CA ALA A 39 6.93 10.89 3.35
C ALA A 39 6.75 11.55 4.74
N SER A 40 6.54 12.86 4.77
CA SER A 40 6.30 13.62 6.00
C SER A 40 4.86 13.51 6.54
N GLY A 41 3.95 12.86 5.80
CA GLY A 41 2.54 12.70 6.15
C GLY A 41 1.99 11.27 5.98
N LEU A 42 0.68 11.11 6.23
CA LEU A 42 0.01 9.81 6.20
C LEU A 42 -0.13 9.21 4.80
N ASP A 43 -0.25 10.06 3.79
CA ASP A 43 -0.43 9.65 2.40
C ASP A 43 0.78 10.09 1.59
N TRP A 44 1.69 9.15 1.30
CA TRP A 44 2.94 9.40 0.58
C TRP A 44 2.70 10.05 -0.79
N ARG A 45 1.53 9.80 -1.40
CA ARG A 45 1.14 10.36 -2.72
C ARG A 45 1.05 11.88 -2.70
N ARG A 46 1.08 12.52 -1.54
CA ARG A 46 1.08 13.98 -1.37
C ARG A 46 2.49 14.58 -1.25
N HIS A 47 3.53 13.75 -1.19
CA HIS A 47 4.89 14.15 -0.84
C HIS A 47 5.94 13.83 -1.92
N TYR A 48 5.53 13.62 -3.17
CA TYR A 48 6.43 13.20 -4.28
C TYR A 48 7.82 13.87 -4.33
N PRO A 49 7.98 15.20 -4.11
CA PRO A 49 9.29 15.84 -4.17
C PRO A 49 10.28 15.40 -3.09
N GLU A 50 9.81 14.80 -2.00
CA GLU A 50 10.60 14.42 -0.82
C GLU A 50 10.95 12.91 -0.81
N LEU A 51 10.35 12.12 -1.72
CA LEU A 51 10.41 10.66 -1.65
C LEU A 51 11.68 10.08 -2.26
N SER A 52 12.19 9.02 -1.63
CA SER A 52 13.15 8.10 -2.23
C SER A 52 12.53 6.73 -2.43
N TYR A 53 13.05 5.99 -3.42
CA TYR A 53 12.50 4.71 -3.86
C TYR A 53 13.58 3.65 -3.88
N GLY A 54 13.27 2.47 -3.34
CA GLY A 54 14.15 1.30 -3.35
C GLY A 54 13.41 0.05 -3.77
N ILE A 55 14.01 -0.76 -4.64
CA ILE A 55 13.46 -2.07 -5.00
C ILE A 55 13.61 -3.01 -3.81
N ILE A 56 12.56 -3.77 -3.51
CA ILE A 56 12.59 -4.82 -2.50
C ILE A 56 11.96 -6.10 -3.07
N GLU A 57 12.28 -7.24 -2.46
CA GLU A 57 11.51 -8.46 -2.68
C GLU A 57 10.25 -8.44 -1.79
N ALA A 58 9.11 -8.78 -2.37
CA ALA A 58 7.89 -8.95 -1.59
C ALA A 58 8.02 -10.21 -0.72
N PRO A 59 7.69 -10.16 0.60
CA PRO A 59 7.65 -11.35 1.43
C PRO A 59 6.74 -12.43 0.82
N PRO A 60 7.09 -13.73 0.88
CA PRO A 60 6.30 -14.78 0.23
C PRO A 60 4.81 -14.80 0.61
N ALA A 61 4.49 -14.51 1.88
CA ALA A 61 3.12 -14.43 2.36
C ALA A 61 2.34 -13.25 1.73
N LEU A 62 3.01 -12.11 1.54
CA LEU A 62 2.43 -10.94 0.88
C LEU A 62 2.18 -11.23 -0.61
N ALA A 63 3.18 -11.80 -1.29
CA ALA A 63 3.08 -12.20 -2.69
C ALA A 63 1.92 -13.18 -2.91
N GLY A 64 1.82 -14.24 -2.10
CA GLY A 64 0.73 -15.20 -2.19
C GLY A 64 -0.65 -14.59 -1.97
N SER A 65 -0.77 -13.65 -1.03
CA SER A 65 -2.03 -12.95 -0.74
C SER A 65 -2.46 -12.06 -1.90
N ILE A 66 -1.51 -11.35 -2.53
CA ILE A 66 -1.78 -10.50 -3.69
C ILE A 66 -2.24 -11.34 -4.88
N LEU A 67 -1.54 -12.44 -5.20
CA LEU A 67 -1.92 -13.31 -6.31
C LEU A 67 -3.29 -13.95 -6.08
N SER A 68 -3.59 -14.39 -4.85
CA SER A 68 -4.90 -14.93 -4.50
C SER A 68 -6.02 -13.90 -4.62
N TYR A 69 -5.74 -12.64 -4.24
CA TYR A 69 -6.69 -11.53 -4.43
C TYR A 69 -6.99 -11.32 -5.92
N LEU A 70 -5.96 -11.25 -6.76
CA LEU A 70 -6.13 -11.04 -8.19
C LEU A 70 -6.87 -12.20 -8.87
N ASP A 71 -6.54 -13.45 -8.53
CA ASP A 71 -7.23 -14.65 -9.02
C ASP A 71 -8.72 -14.63 -8.65
N TYR A 72 -9.03 -14.33 -7.38
CA TYR A 72 -10.41 -14.26 -6.90
C TYR A 72 -11.26 -13.22 -7.66
N PHE A 73 -10.67 -12.08 -8.02
CA PHE A 73 -11.36 -11.03 -8.79
C PHE A 73 -11.19 -11.18 -10.31
N GLY A 74 -10.46 -12.18 -10.80
CA GLY A 74 -10.20 -12.39 -12.23
C GLY A 74 -9.36 -11.27 -12.87
N LEU A 75 -8.44 -10.68 -12.12
CA LEU A 75 -7.61 -9.55 -12.54
C LEU A 75 -6.22 -10.01 -12.97
N ILE A 76 -5.72 -9.48 -14.09
CA ILE A 76 -4.34 -9.75 -14.58
C ILE A 76 -3.33 -8.68 -14.17
N PHE A 77 -3.80 -7.60 -13.55
CA PHE A 77 -3.01 -6.45 -13.15
C PHE A 77 -3.51 -5.92 -11.81
N GLY A 78 -2.57 -5.51 -10.95
CA GLY A 78 -2.89 -4.86 -9.69
C GLY A 78 -1.81 -3.88 -9.25
N ALA A 79 -2.22 -2.82 -8.57
CA ALA A 79 -1.32 -1.87 -7.94
C ALA A 79 -1.78 -1.64 -6.49
N PHE A 80 -1.00 -2.14 -5.55
CA PHE A 80 -1.31 -2.22 -4.14
C PHE A 80 -0.41 -1.28 -3.36
N ASP A 81 -0.98 -0.64 -2.34
CA ASP A 81 -0.25 0.22 -1.42
C ASP A 81 -0.32 -0.38 -0.01
N PHE A 82 0.84 -0.61 0.60
CA PHE A 82 0.96 -1.12 1.96
C PHE A 82 1.70 -0.11 2.85
N ALA A 83 1.37 -0.12 4.13
CA ALA A 83 2.13 0.58 5.16
C ALA A 83 3.05 -0.44 5.83
N LEU A 84 4.35 -0.13 5.92
CA LEU A 84 5.32 -1.00 6.58
C LEU A 84 5.62 -0.48 7.98
N THR A 85 5.40 -1.29 9.00
CA THR A 85 5.71 -0.99 10.40
C THR A 85 7.17 -1.27 10.74
N ARG A 86 7.61 -0.85 11.93
CA ARG A 86 8.98 -1.12 12.42
C ARG A 86 9.25 -2.61 12.62
N ASP A 87 8.22 -3.39 12.93
CA ASP A 87 8.31 -4.82 13.19
C ASP A 87 8.27 -5.67 11.90
N GLY A 88 8.09 -5.02 10.74
CA GLY A 88 8.08 -5.68 9.43
C GLY A 88 6.70 -6.17 8.98
N GLU A 89 5.65 -5.80 9.70
CA GLU A 89 4.24 -5.99 9.29
C GLU A 89 3.77 -4.91 8.32
#